data_AF-A0A382YHU3-F1
#
_entry.id   AF-A0A382YHU3-F1
#
_cell.length_a   1.000
_cell.length_b   1.000
_cell.length_c   1.000
_cell.angle_alpha   90.00
_cell.angle_beta   90.00
_cell.angle_gamma   90.00
#
_symmetry.space_group_name_H-M   'P 1'
#
loop_
_entity.id
_entity.type
_entity.pdbx_description
1 polymer ?
#
loop_
_entity_poly.entity_id
_entity_poly.type
_entity_poly.pdbx_seq_one_letter_code
_entity_poly.pdbx_strand_id
1 'polypeptide(L)'
;MAPGTNIGAAHPVNLMGGGGGEQAKTMEKKVVNDAAAYIRSLAELRNRNAHWAELAVVKSVSISAEEAMRLNVIDLIAGDVKALVLAVDGREVQVASVSVTLKTENLQIVYHEMNPRQKFLDIISNPNVAYILMMLGMVGLYFELSNPGLVLPGVIGAISLILALYAMQTLPINYAGLLLILFGVILFIAEINIMSYGLLSVSGVISIFLGSTMLIDSDDPALQISRAILYPTLGLTVVLSLGIVAFATRTRSLKKL
;
A
#
# COMPACT_ATOMS: atom_id res chain seq x y z
N MET A 1 -23.42 8.56 -9.92
CA MET A 1 -22.02 9.07 -10.05
C MET A 1 -22.01 10.57 -9.83
N ALA A 2 -20.88 11.18 -9.43
CA ALA A 2 -20.74 12.64 -9.38
C ALA A 2 -20.21 13.18 -10.72
N PRO A 3 -20.53 14.42 -11.13
CA PRO A 3 -19.94 15.03 -12.31
C PRO A 3 -18.41 15.02 -12.24
N GLY A 4 -17.75 14.75 -13.37
CA GLY A 4 -16.28 14.64 -13.43
C GLY A 4 -15.69 13.34 -12.89
N THR A 5 -16.51 12.35 -12.53
CA THR A 5 -16.05 11.00 -12.17
C THR A 5 -16.10 10.04 -13.36
N ASN A 6 -15.40 8.93 -13.26
CA ASN A 6 -15.34 7.87 -14.26
C ASN A 6 -15.60 6.48 -13.64
N ILE A 7 -15.92 5.50 -14.49
CA ILE A 7 -16.15 4.10 -14.08
C ILE A 7 -15.49 3.14 -15.08
N GLY A 8 -14.99 2.01 -14.58
CA GLY A 8 -13.93 1.22 -15.22
C GLY A 8 -12.55 1.81 -14.86
N ALA A 9 -11.42 1.33 -15.35
CA ALA A 9 -11.17 0.08 -16.06
C ALA A 9 -11.15 -1.09 -15.07
N ALA A 10 -11.75 -2.22 -15.43
CA ALA A 10 -11.90 -3.39 -14.55
C ALA A 10 -11.01 -4.57 -14.97
N HIS A 11 -9.94 -4.30 -15.73
CA HIS A 11 -9.04 -5.34 -16.20
C HIS A 11 -8.27 -5.95 -15.02
N PRO A 12 -8.32 -7.28 -14.81
CA PRO A 12 -7.57 -7.93 -13.75
C PRO A 12 -6.07 -7.76 -13.98
N VAL A 13 -5.35 -7.29 -12.97
CA VAL A 13 -3.89 -7.18 -12.99
C VAL A 13 -3.28 -8.13 -11.97
N ASN A 14 -2.17 -8.77 -12.34
CA ASN A 14 -1.46 -9.64 -11.42
C ASN A 14 -0.53 -8.80 -10.53
N LEU A 15 -0.90 -8.65 -9.26
CA LEU A 15 -0.17 -7.84 -8.28
C LEU A 15 1.18 -8.44 -7.86
N MET A 16 1.36 -9.75 -8.01
CA MET A 16 2.65 -10.41 -7.82
C MET A 16 3.34 -10.47 -9.18
N GLY A 17 4.18 -9.48 -9.48
CA GLY A 17 5.00 -9.42 -10.69
C GLY A 17 5.66 -10.77 -11.00
N GLY A 18 5.09 -11.50 -11.94
CA GLY A 18 5.29 -12.96 -12.03
C GLY A 18 5.19 -13.46 -13.46
N GLY A 19 6.30 -13.30 -14.19
CA GLY A 19 6.71 -14.13 -15.32
C GLY A 19 6.03 -13.83 -16.67
N GLY A 20 6.75 -13.18 -17.59
CA GLY A 20 6.36 -12.99 -19.00
C GLY A 20 6.35 -14.27 -19.86
N GLY A 21 6.04 -15.43 -19.27
CA GLY A 21 5.98 -16.72 -19.93
C GLY A 21 4.63 -17.01 -20.60
N GLU A 22 4.60 -17.96 -21.52
CA GLU A 22 3.39 -18.36 -22.27
C GLU A 22 2.27 -18.92 -21.35
N GLN A 23 2.67 -19.55 -20.24
CA GLN A 23 1.74 -20.00 -19.19
C GLN A 23 1.07 -18.83 -18.47
N ALA A 24 1.81 -17.75 -18.17
CA ALA A 24 1.25 -16.57 -17.52
C ALA A 24 0.25 -15.86 -18.44
N LYS A 25 0.57 -15.70 -19.73
CA LYS A 25 -0.36 -15.16 -20.74
C LYS A 25 -1.63 -16.00 -20.88
N THR A 26 -1.51 -17.33 -20.77
CA THR A 26 -2.67 -18.22 -20.82
C THR A 26 -3.54 -18.09 -19.56
N MET A 27 -2.92 -17.97 -18.39
CA MET A 27 -3.64 -17.74 -17.13
C MET A 27 -4.33 -16.37 -17.13
N GLU A 28 -3.65 -15.31 -17.56
CA GLU A 28 -4.20 -13.97 -17.72
C GLU A 28 -5.47 -14.00 -18.59
N LYS A 29 -5.40 -14.63 -19.77
CA LYS A 29 -6.59 -14.80 -20.63
C LYS A 29 -7.73 -15.53 -19.93
N LYS A 30 -7.45 -16.57 -19.15
CA LYS A 30 -8.49 -17.30 -18.39
C LYS A 30 -9.14 -16.40 -17.35
N VAL A 31 -8.34 -15.64 -16.59
CA VAL A 31 -8.84 -14.71 -15.56
C VAL A 31 -9.66 -13.58 -16.20
N VAL A 32 -9.18 -13.01 -17.31
CA VAL A 32 -9.91 -11.97 -18.06
C VAL A 32 -11.25 -12.49 -18.57
N ASN A 33 -11.28 -13.69 -19.17
CA ASN A 33 -12.51 -14.27 -19.69
C ASN A 33 -13.52 -14.60 -18.57
N ASP A 34 -13.06 -15.13 -17.44
CA ASP A 34 -13.91 -15.41 -16.27
C ASP A 34 -14.48 -14.11 -15.68
N ALA A 35 -13.64 -13.11 -15.44
CA ALA A 35 -14.07 -11.80 -14.96
C ALA A 35 -15.04 -11.10 -15.93
N ALA A 36 -14.81 -11.23 -17.24
CA ALA A 36 -15.67 -10.68 -18.28
C ALA A 36 -17.05 -11.36 -18.29
N ALA A 37 -17.11 -12.69 -18.17
CA ALA A 37 -18.37 -13.42 -18.04
C ALA A 37 -19.10 -13.03 -16.75
N TYR A 38 -18.37 -12.90 -15.65
CA TYR A 38 -18.92 -12.52 -14.35
C TYR A 38 -19.55 -11.12 -14.37
N ILE A 39 -18.80 -10.09 -14.80
CA ILE A 39 -19.33 -8.72 -14.85
C ILE A 39 -20.51 -8.58 -15.81
N ARG A 40 -20.49 -9.35 -16.91
CA ARG A 40 -21.59 -9.41 -17.87
C ARG A 40 -22.86 -9.97 -17.23
N SER A 41 -22.74 -11.09 -16.50
CA SER A 41 -23.89 -11.69 -15.79
C SER A 41 -24.49 -10.74 -14.74
N LEU A 42 -23.66 -9.98 -14.03
CA LEU A 42 -24.11 -8.96 -13.07
C LEU A 42 -24.83 -7.81 -13.76
N ALA A 43 -24.32 -7.34 -14.90
CA ALA A 43 -24.94 -6.30 -15.69
C ALA A 43 -26.32 -6.76 -16.22
N GLU A 44 -26.43 -7.97 -16.75
CA GLU A 44 -27.69 -8.55 -17.23
C GLU A 44 -28.71 -8.69 -16.09
N LEU A 45 -28.29 -9.21 -14.92
CA LEU A 45 -29.15 -9.33 -13.73
C LEU A 45 -29.71 -7.98 -13.26
N ARG A 46 -28.95 -6.90 -13.48
CA ARG A 46 -29.32 -5.53 -13.11
C ARG A 46 -29.90 -4.72 -14.28
N ASN A 47 -30.17 -5.35 -15.42
CA ASN A 47 -30.67 -4.71 -16.64
C ASN A 47 -29.81 -3.51 -17.11
N ARG A 48 -28.48 -3.70 -17.06
CA ARG A 48 -27.46 -2.74 -17.50
C ARG A 48 -26.83 -3.17 -18.81
N ASN A 49 -26.05 -2.26 -19.39
CA ASN A 49 -25.29 -2.52 -20.60
C ASN A 49 -24.16 -3.54 -20.38
N ALA A 50 -24.51 -4.81 -20.61
CA ALA A 50 -23.63 -5.95 -20.45
C ALA A 50 -22.45 -5.94 -21.44
N HIS A 51 -22.66 -5.40 -22.65
CA HIS A 51 -21.60 -5.29 -23.65
C HIS A 51 -20.51 -4.30 -23.23
N TRP A 52 -20.90 -3.14 -22.71
CA TRP A 52 -19.93 -2.20 -22.15
C TRP A 52 -19.21 -2.80 -20.94
N ALA A 53 -19.93 -3.49 -20.05
CA ALA A 53 -19.33 -4.11 -18.86
C ALA A 53 -18.23 -5.12 -19.23
N GLU A 54 -18.47 -5.94 -20.25
CA GLU A 54 -17.47 -6.86 -20.82
C GLU A 54 -16.26 -6.10 -21.38
N LEU A 55 -16.48 -5.02 -22.13
CA LEU A 55 -15.39 -4.19 -22.68
C LEU A 55 -14.56 -3.49 -21.59
N ALA A 56 -15.17 -3.13 -20.46
CA ALA A 56 -14.46 -2.53 -19.32
C ALA A 56 -13.43 -3.50 -18.72
N VAL A 57 -13.67 -4.81 -18.82
CA VAL A 57 -12.74 -5.87 -18.40
C VAL A 57 -11.75 -6.20 -19.52
N VAL A 58 -12.23 -6.51 -20.73
CA VAL A 58 -11.36 -7.03 -21.81
C VAL A 58 -10.44 -5.96 -22.39
N LYS A 59 -10.94 -4.72 -22.52
CA LYS A 59 -10.22 -3.61 -23.19
C LYS A 59 -9.86 -2.47 -22.26
N SER A 60 -10.10 -2.62 -20.95
CA SER A 60 -9.80 -1.58 -19.96
C SER A 60 -10.47 -0.24 -20.27
N VAL A 61 -11.68 -0.27 -20.84
CA VAL A 61 -12.42 0.96 -21.17
C VAL A 61 -12.85 1.63 -19.88
N SER A 62 -12.64 2.94 -19.80
CA SER A 62 -13.18 3.82 -18.77
C SER A 62 -14.00 4.91 -19.44
N ILE A 63 -15.17 5.22 -18.89
CA ILE A 63 -16.10 6.23 -19.44
C ILE A 63 -16.46 7.27 -18.38
N SER A 64 -16.79 8.47 -18.84
CA SER A 64 -17.28 9.57 -18.00
C SER A 64 -18.67 9.27 -17.40
N ALA A 65 -19.05 9.98 -16.34
CA ALA A 65 -20.37 9.86 -15.73
C ALA A 65 -21.51 10.09 -16.74
N GLU A 66 -21.34 11.05 -17.66
CA GLU A 66 -22.30 11.41 -18.70
C GLU A 66 -22.46 10.28 -19.74
N GLU A 67 -21.36 9.68 -20.18
CA GLU A 67 -21.38 8.52 -21.06
C GLU A 67 -21.96 7.28 -20.36
N ALA A 68 -21.63 7.08 -19.08
CA ALA A 68 -22.15 5.98 -18.28
C ALA A 68 -23.68 6.05 -18.15
N MET A 69 -24.23 7.25 -18.00
CA MET A 69 -25.67 7.46 -18.03
C MET A 69 -26.24 7.09 -19.41
N ARG A 70 -25.68 7.66 -20.49
CA ARG A 70 -26.16 7.45 -21.86
C ARG A 70 -26.13 5.98 -22.27
N LEU A 71 -25.12 5.24 -21.82
CA LEU A 71 -24.94 3.82 -22.12
C LEU A 71 -25.72 2.91 -21.17
N ASN A 72 -26.53 3.44 -20.25
CA ASN A 72 -27.27 2.66 -19.24
C ASN A 72 -26.35 1.76 -18.38
N VAL A 73 -25.23 2.33 -17.94
CA VAL A 73 -24.31 1.73 -16.97
C VAL A 73 -24.68 2.15 -15.54
N ILE A 74 -25.20 3.38 -15.39
CA ILE A 74 -25.65 3.97 -14.12
C ILE A 74 -27.06 4.56 -14.27
N ASP A 75 -27.73 4.84 -13.15
CA ASP A 75 -29.09 5.42 -13.15
C ASP A 75 -29.14 6.94 -13.12
N LEU A 76 -28.16 7.55 -12.45
CA LEU A 76 -28.22 8.95 -12.06
C LEU A 76 -26.82 9.56 -11.87
N ILE A 77 -26.74 10.84 -12.20
CA ILE A 77 -25.61 11.71 -11.88
C ILE A 77 -26.10 12.70 -10.83
N ALA A 78 -25.38 12.82 -9.71
CA ALA A 78 -25.72 13.72 -8.61
C ALA A 78 -24.45 14.40 -8.10
N GLY A 79 -24.48 15.73 -7.98
CA GLY A 79 -23.31 16.53 -7.57
C GLY A 79 -22.91 16.36 -6.11
N ASP A 80 -23.88 16.05 -5.25
CA ASP A 80 -23.66 15.86 -3.82
C ASP A 80 -24.69 14.88 -3.21
N VAL A 81 -24.52 14.56 -1.94
CA VAL A 81 -25.39 13.62 -1.21
C VAL A 81 -26.82 14.14 -1.10
N LYS A 82 -27.05 15.45 -0.98
CA LYS A 82 -28.40 16.01 -0.87
C LYS A 82 -29.14 15.90 -2.20
N ALA A 83 -28.48 16.25 -3.30
CA ALA A 83 -28.99 16.09 -4.65
C ALA A 83 -29.29 14.61 -4.95
N LEU A 84 -28.44 13.68 -4.48
CA LEU A 84 -28.69 12.25 -4.60
C LEU A 84 -29.97 11.84 -3.86
N VAL A 85 -30.12 12.23 -2.60
CA VAL A 85 -31.28 11.90 -1.74
C VAL A 85 -32.59 12.39 -2.36
N LEU A 86 -32.60 13.58 -2.97
CA LEU A 86 -33.76 14.10 -3.69
C LEU A 86 -34.02 13.34 -5.01
N ALA A 87 -32.97 12.98 -5.75
CA ALA A 87 -33.10 12.34 -7.06
C ALA A 87 -33.52 10.85 -6.99
N VAL A 88 -33.29 10.18 -5.86
CA VAL A 88 -33.69 8.79 -5.63
C VAL A 88 -35.05 8.64 -4.96
N ASP A 89 -35.63 9.73 -4.44
CA ASP A 89 -36.93 9.69 -3.80
C ASP A 89 -38.01 9.20 -4.78
N GLY A 90 -38.91 8.33 -4.30
CA GLY A 90 -39.97 7.75 -5.09
C GLY A 90 -39.54 6.69 -6.12
N ARG A 91 -38.23 6.41 -6.25
CA ARG A 91 -37.76 5.34 -7.17
C ARG A 91 -38.01 3.96 -6.58
N GLU A 92 -38.40 3.02 -7.44
CA GLU A 92 -38.43 1.61 -7.11
C GLU A 92 -37.07 0.96 -7.31
N VAL A 93 -36.59 0.23 -6.29
CA VAL A 93 -35.36 -0.55 -6.35
C VAL A 93 -35.63 -1.99 -5.93
N GLN A 94 -34.96 -2.94 -6.59
CA GLN A 94 -34.99 -4.33 -6.16
C GLN A 94 -33.99 -4.57 -5.03
N VAL A 95 -34.51 -4.92 -3.84
CA VAL A 95 -33.72 -5.38 -2.70
C VAL A 95 -33.95 -6.88 -2.57
N ALA A 96 -32.91 -7.67 -2.85
CA ALA A 96 -33.01 -9.12 -3.01
C ALA A 96 -34.09 -9.52 -4.03
N SER A 97 -35.27 -9.94 -3.57
CA SER A 97 -36.40 -10.35 -4.43
C SER A 97 -37.64 -9.47 -4.24
N VAL A 98 -37.53 -8.34 -3.52
CA VAL A 98 -38.66 -7.45 -3.22
C VAL A 98 -38.42 -6.09 -3.87
N SER A 99 -39.43 -5.58 -4.59
CA SER A 99 -39.42 -4.19 -5.06
C SER A 99 -39.77 -3.27 -3.88
N VAL A 100 -38.89 -2.32 -3.59
CA VAL A 100 -39.07 -1.35 -2.51
C VAL A 100 -39.01 0.06 -3.12
N THR A 101 -40.05 0.86 -2.87
CA THR A 101 -40.04 2.28 -3.21
C THR A 101 -39.24 3.05 -2.16
N LEU A 102 -38.21 3.77 -2.61
CA LEU A 102 -37.39 4.62 -1.76
C LEU A 102 -38.19 5.84 -1.31
N LYS A 103 -38.20 6.10 0.00
CA LYS A 103 -38.79 7.29 0.63
C LYS A 103 -37.70 8.04 1.37
N THR A 104 -37.08 8.99 0.70
CA THR A 104 -35.88 9.70 1.13
C THR A 104 -36.12 11.19 1.37
N GLU A 105 -37.30 11.74 1.01
CA GLU A 105 -37.63 13.18 1.04
C GLU A 105 -37.45 13.89 2.40
N ASN A 106 -37.41 13.18 3.54
CA ASN A 106 -37.21 13.79 4.87
C ASN A 106 -36.29 12.98 5.79
N LEU A 107 -35.37 12.20 5.21
CA LEU A 107 -34.44 11.40 6.02
C LEU A 107 -33.26 12.24 6.51
N GLN A 108 -32.87 12.01 7.76
CA GLN A 108 -31.63 12.54 8.30
C GLN A 108 -30.44 11.78 7.72
N ILE A 109 -29.51 12.50 7.08
CA ILE A 109 -28.26 11.92 6.61
C ILE A 109 -27.35 11.72 7.82
N VAL A 110 -27.01 10.46 8.11
CA VAL A 110 -26.04 10.09 9.14
C VAL A 110 -24.74 9.68 8.46
N TYR A 111 -23.67 10.43 8.74
CA TYR A 111 -22.33 10.10 8.24
C TYR A 111 -21.68 9.09 9.17
N HIS A 112 -21.26 7.96 8.61
CA HIS A 112 -20.43 6.99 9.31
C HIS A 112 -18.96 7.24 8.97
N GLU A 113 -18.27 7.99 9.83
CA GLU A 113 -16.83 8.15 9.73
C GLU A 113 -16.08 6.88 10.13
N MET A 114 -14.82 6.80 9.68
CA MET A 114 -13.89 5.78 10.16
C MET A 114 -13.77 5.84 11.68
N ASN A 115 -13.93 4.70 12.35
CA ASN A 115 -13.69 4.61 13.78
C ASN A 115 -12.19 4.80 14.11
N PRO A 116 -11.80 5.08 15.36
CA PRO A 116 -10.39 5.33 15.70
C PRO A 116 -9.45 4.19 15.30
N ARG A 117 -9.91 2.94 15.38
CA ARG A 117 -9.16 1.76 14.94
C ARG A 117 -8.93 1.79 13.43
N GLN A 118 -9.95 2.08 12.63
CA GLN A 118 -9.85 2.20 11.18
C GLN A 118 -8.94 3.35 10.78
N LYS A 119 -9.05 4.52 11.43
CA LYS A 119 -8.13 5.65 11.21
C LYS A 119 -6.67 5.26 11.49
N PHE A 120 -6.42 4.52 12.56
CA PHE A 120 -5.07 4.00 12.85
C PHE A 120 -4.59 3.00 11.80
N LEU A 121 -5.43 2.04 11.41
CA LEU A 121 -5.09 1.04 10.40
C LEU A 121 -4.83 1.67 9.03
N ASP A 122 -5.57 2.71 8.67
CA ASP A 122 -5.39 3.48 7.43
C ASP A 122 -4.04 4.21 7.41
N ILE A 123 -3.68 4.86 8.53
CA ILE A 123 -2.39 5.54 8.68
C ILE A 123 -1.24 4.55 8.51
N ILE A 124 -1.27 3.39 9.18
CA ILE A 124 -0.16 2.43 9.09
C ILE A 124 -0.10 1.76 7.70
N SER A 125 -1.23 1.62 7.01
CA SER A 125 -1.29 1.03 5.66
C SER A 125 -0.70 1.94 4.59
N ASN A 126 -0.35 3.18 4.92
CA ASN A 126 0.37 4.07 4.02
C ASN A 126 1.82 3.56 3.81
N PRO A 127 2.26 3.34 2.55
CA PRO A 127 3.61 2.85 2.25
C PRO A 127 4.73 3.64 2.91
N ASN A 128 4.54 4.97 3.02
CA ASN A 128 5.53 5.85 3.63
C ASN A 128 5.62 5.65 5.15
N VAL A 129 4.49 5.48 5.82
CA VAL A 129 4.43 5.24 7.26
C VAL A 129 5.01 3.86 7.56
N ALA A 130 4.64 2.85 6.79
CA ALA A 130 5.21 1.50 6.90
C ALA A 130 6.74 1.51 6.75
N TYR A 131 7.26 2.26 5.77
CA TYR A 131 8.71 2.40 5.56
C TYR A 131 9.41 3.10 6.74
N ILE A 132 8.85 4.20 7.25
CA ILE A 132 9.39 4.90 8.43
C ILE A 132 9.40 3.98 9.65
N LEU A 133 8.31 3.26 9.91
CA LEU A 133 8.20 2.31 11.02
C LEU A 133 9.23 1.18 10.90
N MET A 134 9.45 0.66 9.69
CA MET A 134 10.48 -0.36 9.44
C MET A 134 11.87 0.20 9.74
N MET A 135 12.22 1.36 9.21
CA MET A 135 13.54 1.97 9.41
C MET A 135 13.80 2.33 10.87
N LEU A 136 12.79 2.87 11.57
CA LEU A 136 12.83 3.08 13.02
C LEU A 136 12.98 1.76 13.77
N GLY A 137 12.26 0.73 13.33
CA GLY A 137 12.34 -0.62 13.89
C GLY A 137 13.76 -1.19 13.83
N MET A 138 14.36 -1.12 12.64
CA MET A 138 15.71 -1.56 12.37
C MET A 138 16.75 -0.77 13.18
N VAL A 139 16.64 0.56 13.24
CA VAL A 139 17.56 1.41 14.01
C VAL A 139 17.42 1.17 15.52
N GLY A 140 16.21 1.01 16.04
CA GLY A 140 15.98 0.72 17.46
C GLY A 140 16.57 -0.62 17.90
N LEU A 141 16.35 -1.67 17.10
CA LEU A 141 16.97 -2.97 17.33
C LEU A 141 18.50 -2.91 17.19
N TYR A 142 19.00 -2.22 16.17
CA TYR A 142 20.43 -1.99 16.00
C TYR A 142 21.03 -1.32 17.24
N PHE A 143 20.38 -0.29 17.77
CA PHE A 143 20.85 0.46 18.92
C PHE A 143 20.93 -0.38 20.20
N GLU A 144 19.90 -1.20 20.47
CA GLU A 144 19.88 -2.11 21.62
C GLU A 144 20.98 -3.18 21.53
N LEU A 145 21.17 -3.78 20.36
CA LEU A 145 22.19 -4.80 20.15
C LEU A 145 23.61 -4.23 20.19
N SER A 146 23.77 -2.96 19.79
CA SER A 146 25.04 -2.24 19.82
C SER A 146 25.43 -1.81 21.24
N ASN A 147 24.43 -1.46 22.06
CA ASN A 147 24.62 -0.98 23.44
C ASN A 147 23.68 -1.75 24.38
N PRO A 148 24.04 -2.98 24.77
CA PRO A 148 23.19 -3.80 25.62
C PRO A 148 22.88 -3.10 26.94
N GLY A 149 21.60 -3.10 27.33
CA GLY A 149 21.13 -2.56 28.61
C GLY A 149 20.27 -1.32 28.49
N LEU A 150 19.98 -0.85 27.27
CA LEU A 150 19.12 0.31 27.04
C LEU A 150 17.65 -0.05 26.81
N VAL A 151 17.19 -1.31 26.78
CA VAL A 151 15.81 -1.86 26.71
C VAL A 151 14.76 -1.07 25.90
N LEU A 152 14.49 0.19 26.24
CA LEU A 152 13.56 1.11 25.56
C LEU A 152 13.74 1.17 24.02
N PRO A 153 14.93 1.40 23.44
CA PRO A 153 15.10 1.44 21.99
C PRO A 153 14.80 0.09 21.34
N GLY A 154 15.17 -1.01 22.00
CA GLY A 154 14.86 -2.37 21.54
C GLY A 154 13.37 -2.65 21.50
N VAL A 155 12.62 -2.27 22.54
CA VAL A 155 11.16 -2.46 22.61
C VAL A 155 10.44 -1.58 21.58
N ILE A 156 10.78 -0.29 21.49
CA ILE A 156 10.21 0.63 20.49
C ILE A 156 10.54 0.12 19.08
N GLY A 157 11.78 -0.35 18.87
CA GLY A 157 12.23 -0.92 17.61
C GLY A 157 11.43 -2.17 17.21
N ALA A 158 11.30 -3.12 18.14
CA ALA A 158 10.54 -4.36 17.91
C ALA A 158 9.06 -4.08 17.59
N ILE A 159 8.39 -3.21 18.35
CA ILE A 159 7.00 -2.84 18.11
C ILE A 159 6.85 -2.15 16.75
N SER A 160 7.73 -1.20 16.43
CA SER A 160 7.71 -0.50 15.14
C SER A 160 7.91 -1.47 13.97
N LEU A 161 8.80 -2.44 14.12
CA LEU A 161 9.05 -3.45 13.09
C LEU A 161 7.85 -4.40 12.92
N ILE A 162 7.20 -4.84 14.00
CA ILE A 162 5.98 -5.67 13.92
C ILE A 162 4.86 -4.91 13.20
N LEU A 163 4.65 -3.63 13.53
CA LEU A 163 3.66 -2.79 12.87
C LEU A 163 3.99 -2.56 11.39
N ALA A 164 5.27 -2.36 11.07
CA ALA A 164 5.72 -2.23 9.70
C ALA A 164 5.44 -3.50 8.89
N LEU A 165 5.78 -4.68 9.43
CA LEU A 165 5.51 -5.98 8.79
C LEU A 165 4.01 -6.23 8.59
N TYR A 166 3.17 -5.82 9.54
CA TYR A 166 1.72 -5.91 9.41
C TYR A 166 1.20 -5.02 8.26
N ALA A 167 1.63 -3.75 8.21
CA ALA A 167 1.28 -2.83 7.13
C ALA A 167 1.77 -3.31 5.76
N MET A 168 2.92 -3.95 5.75
CA MET A 168 3.57 -4.49 4.56
C MET A 168 2.79 -5.66 3.95
N GLN A 169 2.01 -6.43 4.73
CA GLN A 169 1.22 -7.55 4.20
C GLN A 169 0.22 -7.15 3.10
N THR A 170 -0.24 -5.90 3.11
CA THR A 170 -1.19 -5.37 2.11
C THR A 170 -0.49 -4.70 0.92
N LEU A 171 0.83 -4.57 0.95
CA LEU A 171 1.64 -3.90 -0.07
C LEU A 171 2.38 -4.91 -0.96
N PRO A 172 2.63 -4.60 -2.24
CA PRO A 172 3.41 -5.44 -3.14
C PRO A 172 4.92 -5.30 -2.82
N ILE A 173 5.37 -6.02 -1.80
CA ILE A 173 6.78 -5.98 -1.36
C ILE A 173 7.65 -6.85 -2.24
N ASN A 174 8.82 -6.33 -2.59
CA ASN A 174 9.91 -7.15 -3.10
C ASN A 174 10.75 -7.72 -1.93
N TYR A 175 10.69 -9.05 -1.77
CA TYR A 175 11.45 -9.74 -0.73
C TYR A 175 12.97 -9.56 -0.84
N ALA A 176 13.52 -9.37 -2.05
CA ALA A 176 14.94 -9.08 -2.21
C ALA A 176 15.31 -7.72 -1.58
N GLY A 177 14.45 -6.72 -1.77
CA GLY A 177 14.61 -5.40 -1.15
C GLY A 177 14.61 -5.48 0.37
N LEU A 178 13.63 -6.20 0.94
CA LEU A 178 13.53 -6.42 2.38
C LEU A 178 14.76 -7.14 2.96
N LEU A 179 15.22 -8.21 2.31
CA LEU A 179 16.39 -8.96 2.74
C LEU A 179 17.68 -8.13 2.67
N LEU A 180 17.84 -7.26 1.66
CA LEU A 180 18.98 -6.35 1.56
C LEU A 180 19.02 -5.33 2.71
N ILE A 181 17.86 -4.80 3.12
CA ILE A 181 17.79 -3.90 4.29
C ILE A 181 18.19 -4.63 5.56
N LEU A 182 17.63 -5.83 5.79
CA LEU A 182 17.96 -6.66 6.95
C LEU A 182 19.46 -6.99 6.96
N PHE A 183 20.01 -7.37 5.81
CA PHE A 183 21.44 -7.66 5.65
C PHE A 183 22.30 -6.45 5.98
N GLY A 184 21.92 -5.24 5.51
CA GLY A 184 22.64 -4.02 5.83
C GLY A 184 22.70 -3.71 7.33
N VAL A 185 21.60 -3.95 8.06
CA VAL A 185 21.56 -3.83 9.52
C VAL A 185 22.48 -4.84 10.19
N ILE A 186 22.49 -6.10 9.74
CA ILE A 186 23.39 -7.14 10.24
C ILE A 186 24.86 -6.73 10.04
N LEU A 187 25.20 -6.14 8.89
CA LEU A 187 26.56 -5.64 8.63
C LEU A 187 26.95 -4.53 9.61
N PHE A 188 26.05 -3.60 9.93
CA PHE A 188 26.31 -2.58 10.95
C PHE A 188 26.54 -3.18 12.35
N ILE A 189 25.79 -4.22 12.73
CA ILE A 189 25.99 -4.93 14.00
C ILE A 189 27.35 -5.65 13.99
N ALA A 190 27.70 -6.28 12.87
CA ALA A 190 28.95 -7.01 12.72
C ALA A 190 30.18 -6.09 12.78
N GLU A 191 30.10 -4.85 12.28
CA GLU A 191 31.19 -3.85 12.41
C GLU A 191 31.56 -3.56 13.88
N ILE A 192 30.59 -3.63 14.80
CA ILE A 192 30.88 -3.38 16.23
C ILE A 192 31.70 -4.53 16.83
N ASN A 193 31.52 -5.74 16.31
CA ASN A 193 32.20 -6.93 16.82
C ASN A 193 33.52 -7.19 16.10
N ILE A 194 33.60 -6.85 14.82
CA ILE A 194 34.74 -7.12 13.93
C ILE A 194 35.40 -5.80 13.56
N MET A 195 36.71 -5.70 13.76
CA MET A 195 37.48 -4.50 13.41
C MET A 195 37.68 -4.44 11.89
N SER A 196 36.69 -3.90 11.16
CA SER A 196 36.66 -3.89 9.69
C SER A 196 37.11 -2.56 9.05
N TYR A 197 37.47 -1.57 9.88
CA TYR A 197 37.84 -0.22 9.45
C TYR A 197 36.77 0.47 8.58
N GLY A 198 35.48 0.15 8.81
CA GLY A 198 34.35 0.79 8.12
C GLY A 198 33.91 0.12 6.81
N LEU A 199 34.55 -0.98 6.39
CA LEU A 199 34.15 -1.69 5.17
C LEU A 199 32.74 -2.29 5.29
N LEU A 200 32.41 -2.87 6.44
CA LEU A 200 31.08 -3.41 6.72
C LEU A 200 30.04 -2.29 6.77
N SER A 201 30.39 -1.14 7.34
CA SER A 201 29.52 0.04 7.40
C SER A 201 29.18 0.58 6.01
N VAL A 202 30.17 0.72 5.11
CA VAL A 202 29.92 1.15 3.72
C VAL A 202 29.03 0.16 2.99
N SER A 203 29.31 -1.14 3.15
CA SER A 203 28.52 -2.22 2.55
C SER A 203 27.09 -2.24 3.10
N GLY A 204 26.91 -1.92 4.39
CA GLY A 204 25.62 -1.76 5.05
C GLY A 204 24.80 -0.61 4.47
N VAL A 205 25.42 0.57 4.28
CA VAL A 205 24.77 1.71 3.61
C VAL A 205 24.30 1.35 2.21
N ILE A 206 25.17 0.72 1.41
CA ILE A 206 24.83 0.31 0.04
C ILE A 206 23.67 -0.70 0.04
N SER A 207 23.69 -1.67 0.96
CA SER A 207 22.65 -2.69 1.08
C SER A 207 21.30 -2.08 1.45
N ILE A 208 21.27 -1.17 2.44
CA ILE A 208 20.04 -0.47 2.84
C ILE A 208 19.53 0.43 1.72
N PHE A 209 20.41 1.13 1.01
CA PHE A 209 20.04 1.99 -0.11
C PHE A 209 19.37 1.19 -1.22
N LEU A 210 20.04 0.14 -1.72
CA LEU A 210 19.50 -0.73 -2.76
C LEU A 210 18.21 -1.40 -2.31
N GLY A 211 18.22 -1.94 -1.09
CA GLY A 211 17.05 -2.59 -0.50
C GLY A 211 15.84 -1.66 -0.40
N SER A 212 16.04 -0.42 0.03
CA SER A 212 14.96 0.58 0.14
C SER A 212 14.42 1.03 -1.21
N THR A 213 15.27 1.15 -2.23
CA THR A 213 14.82 1.48 -3.58
C THR A 213 14.05 0.34 -4.25
N MET A 214 14.34 -0.91 -3.87
CA MET A 214 13.68 -2.10 -4.41
C MET A 214 12.47 -2.54 -3.58
N LEU A 215 12.30 -2.03 -2.36
CA LEU A 215 11.40 -2.60 -1.35
C LEU A 215 9.94 -2.71 -1.81
N ILE A 216 9.42 -1.69 -2.49
CA ILE A 216 8.05 -1.67 -2.98
C ILE A 216 8.08 -1.65 -4.50
N ASP A 217 7.47 -2.66 -5.11
CA ASP A 217 7.40 -2.85 -6.55
C ASP A 217 5.93 -2.67 -6.97
N SER A 218 5.56 -1.45 -7.33
CA SER A 218 4.20 -1.08 -7.70
C SER A 218 4.20 -0.08 -8.84
N ASP A 219 3.37 -0.33 -9.86
CA ASP A 219 3.13 0.61 -10.96
C ASP A 219 2.21 1.78 -10.55
N ASP A 220 1.47 1.65 -9.44
CA ASP A 220 0.64 2.71 -8.88
C ASP A 220 1.48 3.70 -8.05
N PRO A 221 1.57 4.99 -8.44
CA PRO A 221 2.29 6.02 -7.69
C PRO A 221 1.79 6.20 -6.25
N ALA A 222 0.52 5.90 -5.96
CA ALA A 222 -0.06 6.01 -4.63
C ALA A 222 0.45 4.92 -3.66
N LEU A 223 0.86 3.77 -4.20
CA LEU A 223 1.43 2.66 -3.42
C LEU A 223 2.95 2.71 -3.33
N GLN A 224 3.61 3.60 -4.08
CA GLN A 224 5.07 3.80 -4.00
C GLN A 224 5.48 4.62 -2.77
N ILE A 225 6.71 4.38 -2.30
CA ILE A 225 7.33 5.24 -1.29
C ILE A 225 7.69 6.57 -1.95
N SER A 226 7.19 7.66 -1.40
CA SER A 226 7.54 9.00 -1.85
C SER A 226 9.03 9.23 -1.70
N ARG A 227 9.67 9.72 -2.77
CA ARG A 227 11.10 10.10 -2.76
C ARG A 227 11.42 11.13 -1.67
N ALA A 228 10.46 11.99 -1.34
CA ALA A 228 10.57 12.99 -0.28
C ALA A 228 10.63 12.38 1.13
N ILE A 229 10.22 11.12 1.30
CA ILE A 229 10.30 10.38 2.56
C ILE A 229 11.46 9.39 2.53
N LEU A 230 11.64 8.71 1.39
CA LEU A 230 12.70 7.73 1.20
C LEU A 230 14.09 8.31 1.47
N TYR A 231 14.48 9.43 0.81
CA TYR A 231 15.84 9.96 0.96
C TYR A 231 16.14 10.53 2.36
N PRO A 232 15.24 11.32 2.99
CA PRO A 232 15.50 11.81 4.34
C PRO A 232 15.55 10.70 5.38
N THR A 233 14.65 9.71 5.31
CA THR A 233 14.67 8.57 6.25
C THR A 233 15.93 7.74 6.07
N LEU A 234 16.34 7.45 4.83
CA LEU A 234 17.62 6.80 4.53
C LEU A 234 18.80 7.57 5.10
N GLY A 235 18.87 8.87 4.80
CA GLY A 235 19.94 9.74 5.27
C GLY A 235 20.04 9.76 6.79
N LEU A 236 18.89 9.88 7.48
CA LEU A 236 18.84 9.85 8.94
C LEU A 236 19.33 8.52 9.51
N THR A 237 18.87 7.39 8.96
CA THR A 237 19.32 6.06 9.40
C THR A 237 20.82 5.87 9.20
N VAL A 238 21.36 6.28 8.05
CA VAL A 238 22.80 6.18 7.77
C VAL A 238 23.61 7.05 8.75
N VAL A 239 23.18 8.29 8.98
CA VAL A 239 23.86 9.21 9.92
C VAL A 239 23.85 8.65 11.34
N LEU A 240 22.71 8.13 11.81
CA LEU A 240 22.60 7.52 13.13
C LEU A 240 23.47 6.27 13.25
N SER A 241 23.43 5.36 12.27
CA SER A 241 24.22 4.14 12.27
C SER A 241 25.73 4.43 12.29
N LEU A 242 26.21 5.35 11.45
CA LEU A 242 27.62 5.75 11.44
C LEU A 242 28.04 6.46 12.74
N GLY A 243 27.15 7.30 13.30
CA GLY A 243 27.39 7.96 14.59
C GLY A 243 27.60 6.94 15.73
N ILE A 244 26.81 5.87 15.76
CA ILE A 244 26.93 4.79 16.75
C ILE A 244 28.27 4.06 16.59
N VAL A 245 28.66 3.69 15.37
CA VAL A 245 29.96 3.05 15.09
C VAL A 245 31.12 3.97 15.52
N ALA A 246 31.05 5.26 15.21
CA ALA A 246 32.07 6.23 15.59
C ALA A 246 32.19 6.40 17.12
N PHE A 247 31.07 6.41 17.84
CA PHE A 247 31.06 6.51 19.30
C PHE A 247 31.59 5.22 19.97
N ALA A 248 31.18 4.06 19.46
CA ALA A 248 31.62 2.76 19.96
C ALA A 248 33.14 2.56 19.79
N THR A 249 33.70 2.95 18.64
CA THR A 249 35.14 2.87 18.37
C THR A 249 35.95 3.84 19.23
N ARG A 250 35.49 5.09 19.42
CA ARG A 250 36.13 6.05 20.35
C ARG A 250 36.17 5.53 21.79
N THR A 251 35.06 4.99 22.28
CA THR A 251 34.97 4.49 23.67
C THR A 251 35.91 3.31 23.92
N ARG A 252 36.08 2.42 22.92
CA ARG A 252 37.06 1.32 22.99
C ARG A 252 38.51 1.81 22.97
N SER A 253 38.82 2.89 22.26
CA SER A 253 40.16 3.47 22.27
C SER A 253 40.52 4.09 23.63
N LEU A 254 39.55 4.68 24.33
CA LEU A 254 39.74 5.28 25.66
C LEU A 254 39.92 4.24 26.77
N LYS A 255 39.30 3.06 26.66
CA LYS A 255 39.48 1.95 27.61
C LYS A 255 40.84 1.22 27.50
N LYS A 256 41.63 1.51 26.47
CA LYS A 256 42.97 0.93 26.24
C LYS A 256 44.12 1.83 26.74
N LEU A 257 43.80 3.02 27.27
CA LEU A 257 44.72 3.91 27.99
C LEU A 257 44.55 3.71 29.50
#